data_AF-A0A242BV75-F1
#
_entry.id   AF-A0A242BV75-F1
#
_cell.length_a   1.000
_cell.length_b   1.000
_cell.length_c   1.000
_cell.angle_alpha   90.00
_cell.angle_beta   90.00
_cell.angle_gamma   90.00
#
_symmetry.space_group_name_H-M   'P 1'
#
loop_
_entity.id
_entity.type
_entity.pdbx_description
1 polymer ?
#
loop_
_entity_poly.entity_id
_entity_poly.type
_entity_poly.pdbx_seq_one_letter_code
_entity_poly.pdbx_strand_id
1 'polypeptide(L)'
;MCDRYTATEIAEKLDIHINTAYKHLKRLDIKGTKEGNKKYYSLADFETVQMAVLDNAAAPKKEESEEKHEVTLSEPNNQIIHEAVTSALNQQKKVYENERIQELEQLLSEALEREQKLEQLLHQQQHLHLNNQKEQTKEVSETVEEAPVKQLPPLIIDESLFENDEEATRTSWWHFWKK
;
A
#
# COMPACT_ATOMS: atom_id res chain seq x y z
N MET A 1 -2.12 37.58 10.11
CA MET A 1 -2.17 36.21 9.55
C MET A 1 -3.09 36.28 8.35
N CYS A 2 -2.75 35.61 7.25
CA CYS A 2 -3.45 35.80 5.98
C CYS A 2 -4.78 35.02 5.98
N ASP A 3 -5.86 35.69 6.40
CA ASP A 3 -7.22 35.13 6.45
C ASP A 3 -7.88 35.10 5.07
N ARG A 4 -7.18 34.55 4.08
CA ARG A 4 -7.62 34.47 2.70
C ARG A 4 -7.31 33.09 2.13
N TYR A 5 -8.34 32.46 1.58
CA TYR A 5 -8.29 31.13 0.99
C TYR A 5 -8.59 31.19 -0.50
N THR A 6 -7.86 30.41 -1.28
CA THR A 6 -8.17 30.15 -2.69
C THR A 6 -9.17 29.00 -2.78
N ALA A 7 -9.89 28.89 -3.89
CA ALA A 7 -10.82 27.77 -4.10
C ALA A 7 -10.13 26.39 -3.99
N THR A 8 -8.85 26.30 -4.35
CA THR A 8 -8.00 25.11 -4.14
C THR A 8 -7.77 24.82 -2.67
N GLU A 9 -7.40 25.82 -1.86
CA GLU A 9 -7.17 25.63 -0.42
C GLU A 9 -8.46 25.30 0.33
N ILE A 10 -9.61 25.86 -0.10
CA ILE A 10 -10.93 25.48 0.43
C ILE A 10 -11.21 24.00 0.13
N ALA A 11 -10.93 23.56 -1.09
CA ALA A 11 -11.15 22.18 -1.52
C ALA A 11 -10.28 21.19 -0.73
N GLU A 12 -8.99 21.51 -0.55
CA GLU A 12 -8.06 20.70 0.24
C GLU A 12 -8.46 20.62 1.72
N LYS A 13 -8.83 21.76 2.33
CA LYS A 13 -9.22 21.80 3.76
C LYS A 13 -10.50 21.05 4.07
N LEU A 14 -11.43 20.98 3.11
CA LEU A 14 -12.71 20.30 3.27
C LEU A 14 -12.69 18.86 2.72
N ASP A 15 -11.55 18.40 2.19
CA ASP A 15 -11.40 17.10 1.52
C ASP A 15 -12.47 16.87 0.42
N ILE A 16 -12.72 17.93 -0.37
CA ILE A 16 -13.70 17.90 -1.47
C ILE A 16 -13.01 18.17 -2.80
N HIS A 17 -13.59 17.65 -3.88
CA HIS A 17 -13.12 17.97 -5.23
C HIS A 17 -13.26 19.48 -5.53
N ILE A 18 -12.27 20.06 -6.21
CA ILE A 18 -12.24 21.51 -6.51
C ILE A 18 -13.50 22.04 -7.21
N ASN A 19 -14.06 21.26 -8.14
CA ASN A 19 -15.33 21.60 -8.82
C ASN A 19 -16.51 21.68 -7.84
N THR A 20 -16.51 20.86 -6.79
CA THR A 20 -17.54 20.89 -5.74
C THR A 20 -17.40 22.17 -4.92
N ALA A 21 -16.18 22.56 -4.55
CA ALA A 21 -15.93 23.84 -3.89
C ALA A 21 -16.43 25.03 -4.75
N TYR A 22 -16.14 25.05 -6.06
CA TYR A 22 -16.65 26.08 -6.96
C TYR A 22 -18.18 26.09 -7.07
N LYS A 23 -18.83 24.93 -7.07
CA LYS A 23 -20.30 24.83 -7.07
C LYS A 23 -20.90 25.46 -5.82
N HIS A 24 -20.34 25.18 -4.63
CA HIS A 24 -20.81 25.78 -3.38
C HIS A 24 -20.58 27.29 -3.36
N LEU A 25 -19.40 27.75 -3.76
CA LEU A 25 -19.09 29.18 -3.86
C LEU A 25 -20.04 29.91 -4.82
N LYS A 26 -20.41 29.27 -5.95
CA LYS A 26 -21.37 29.82 -6.91
C LYS A 26 -22.80 29.80 -6.38
N ARG A 27 -23.22 28.71 -5.73
CA ARG A 27 -24.57 28.55 -5.15
C ARG A 27 -24.84 29.57 -4.04
N LEU A 28 -23.81 29.88 -3.24
CA LEU A 28 -23.88 30.83 -2.14
C LEU A 28 -23.66 32.30 -2.58
N ASP A 29 -23.55 32.57 -3.89
CA ASP A 29 -23.20 33.88 -4.47
C ASP A 29 -21.99 34.56 -3.80
N ILE A 30 -21.00 33.76 -3.39
CA ILE A 30 -19.79 34.26 -2.73
C ILE A 30 -18.84 34.82 -3.79
N LYS A 31 -18.74 36.15 -3.83
CA LYS A 31 -17.87 36.88 -4.75
C LYS A 31 -16.49 37.08 -4.11
N GLY A 32 -15.57 36.17 -4.40
CA GLY A 32 -14.17 36.28 -3.96
C GLY A 32 -13.47 37.53 -4.51
N THR A 33 -12.50 38.04 -3.76
CA THR A 33 -11.61 39.13 -4.14
C THR A 33 -10.59 38.66 -5.18
N LYS A 34 -10.47 39.37 -6.31
CA LYS A 34 -9.51 39.03 -7.36
C LYS A 34 -8.20 39.78 -7.12
N GLU A 35 -7.13 39.04 -6.85
CA GLU A 35 -5.76 39.58 -6.79
C GLU A 35 -4.93 38.88 -7.87
N GLY A 36 -4.59 39.62 -8.93
CA GLY A 36 -3.94 39.07 -10.12
C GLY A 36 -4.82 38.04 -10.84
N ASN A 37 -4.28 36.82 -11.01
CA ASN A 37 -4.96 35.70 -11.69
C ASN A 37 -5.73 34.78 -10.73
N LYS A 38 -5.67 35.04 -9.42
CA LYS A 38 -6.28 34.18 -8.40
C LYS A 38 -7.45 34.90 -7.73
N LYS A 39 -8.46 34.12 -7.33
CA LYS A 39 -9.58 34.56 -6.50
C LYS A 39 -9.37 34.08 -5.08
N TYR A 40 -9.53 34.99 -4.14
CA TYR A 40 -9.37 34.77 -2.72
C TYR A 40 -10.69 35.02 -1.98
N TYR A 41 -10.95 34.19 -1.00
CA TYR A 41 -12.17 34.11 -0.21
C TYR A 41 -11.79 34.33 1.26
N SER A 42 -12.64 35.03 2.00
CA SER A 42 -12.40 35.30 3.42
C SER A 42 -12.62 34.06 4.28
N LEU A 43 -12.24 34.12 5.56
CA LEU A 43 -12.56 33.06 6.51
C LEU A 43 -14.08 32.84 6.66
N ALA A 44 -14.87 33.91 6.65
CA ALA A 44 -16.34 33.81 6.72
C ALA A 44 -16.93 33.08 5.50
N ASP A 45 -16.34 33.31 4.32
CA ASP A 45 -16.72 32.60 3.09
C ASP A 45 -16.35 31.11 3.16
N PHE A 46 -15.24 30.77 3.82
CA PHE A 46 -14.86 29.38 4.05
C PHE A 46 -15.83 28.68 5.02
N GLU A 47 -16.17 29.32 6.14
CA GLU A 47 -17.10 28.77 7.14
C GLU A 47 -18.50 28.53 6.56
N THR A 48 -18.99 29.45 5.73
CA THR A 48 -20.28 29.28 5.04
C THR A 48 -20.27 28.10 4.07
N VAL A 49 -19.18 27.90 3.33
CA VAL A 49 -19.00 26.72 2.46
C VAL A 49 -18.89 25.45 3.30
N GLN A 50 -18.15 25.47 4.41
CA GLN A 50 -18.01 24.33 5.32
C GLN A 50 -19.37 23.88 5.87
N MET A 51 -20.18 24.82 6.36
CA MET A 51 -21.54 24.53 6.83
C MET A 51 -22.40 23.94 5.71
N ALA A 52 -22.36 24.52 4.51
CA ALA A 52 -23.12 23.99 3.37
C ALA A 52 -22.69 22.57 2.97
N VAL A 53 -21.40 22.24 3.06
CA VAL A 53 -20.89 20.88 2.78
C VAL A 53 -21.37 19.90 3.84
N LEU A 54 -21.33 20.28 5.12
CA LEU A 54 -21.84 19.48 6.24
C LEU A 54 -23.36 19.24 6.14
N ASP A 55 -24.13 20.26 5.76
CA ASP A 55 -25.58 20.16 5.59
C ASP A 55 -25.95 19.24 4.41
N ASN A 56 -25.19 19.28 3.31
CA ASN A 56 -25.39 18.36 2.18
C ASN A 56 -24.93 16.92 2.49
N ALA A 57 -24.00 16.73 3.44
CA ALA A 57 -23.62 15.40 3.93
C ALA A 57 -24.66 14.81 4.90
N ALA A 58 -25.43 15.65 5.59
CA ALA A 58 -26.46 15.25 6.55
C ALA A 58 -27.84 14.98 5.92
N ALA A 59 -28.10 15.42 4.69
CA ALA A 59 -29.37 15.23 4.02
C ALA A 59 -29.36 14.01 3.07
N PRO A 60 -30.28 13.04 3.19
CA PRO A 60 -30.46 12.05 2.13
C PRO A 60 -30.99 12.76 0.87
N LYS A 61 -30.33 12.47 -0.25
CA LYS A 61 -30.66 12.92 -1.62
C LYS A 61 -32.15 13.24 -1.80
N LYS A 62 -32.50 14.52 -1.79
CA LYS A 62 -33.76 15.00 -2.35
C LYS A 62 -33.44 15.81 -3.59
N GLU A 63 -34.00 15.32 -4.69
CA GLU A 63 -34.20 16.02 -5.94
C GLU A 63 -34.86 17.37 -5.65
N GLU A 64 -34.19 18.47 -5.99
CA GLU A 64 -34.83 19.77 -6.12
C GLU A 64 -34.83 20.14 -7.60
N SER A 65 -36.01 19.91 -8.18
CA SER A 65 -36.52 20.55 -9.39
C SER A 65 -36.59 22.06 -9.19
N GLU A 66 -35.85 22.83 -9.97
CA GLU A 66 -36.10 24.27 -10.13
C GLU A 66 -36.76 24.52 -11.50
N GLU A 67 -38.06 24.81 -11.44
CA GLU A 67 -38.75 25.62 -12.45
C GLU A 67 -38.12 27.01 -12.51
N LYS A 68 -37.79 27.47 -13.73
CA LYS A 68 -38.26 28.72 -14.36
C LYS A 68 -37.34 29.13 -15.51
N HIS A 69 -37.82 28.99 -16.75
CA HIS A 69 -38.24 30.14 -17.58
C HIS A 69 -38.68 29.68 -18.96
N GLU A 70 -39.89 30.09 -19.32
CA GLU A 70 -40.50 30.00 -20.63
C GLU A 70 -39.64 30.74 -21.67
N VAL A 71 -39.06 30.00 -22.62
CA VAL A 71 -38.68 30.49 -23.95
C VAL A 71 -39.16 29.43 -24.95
N THR A 72 -40.32 29.67 -25.53
CA THR A 72 -40.89 28.87 -26.60
C THR A 72 -40.06 29.03 -27.87
N LEU A 73 -39.15 28.09 -28.14
CA LEU A 73 -38.72 27.74 -29.50
C LEU A 73 -37.95 26.40 -29.52
N SER A 74 -38.60 25.35 -30.04
CA SER A 74 -38.07 24.06 -30.52
C SER A 74 -37.59 22.99 -29.50
N GLU A 75 -38.51 22.39 -28.75
CA GLU A 75 -38.19 21.40 -27.70
C GLU A 75 -38.08 19.89 -28.04
N PRO A 76 -38.33 19.34 -29.24
CA PRO A 76 -38.02 17.91 -29.44
C PRO A 76 -36.52 17.65 -29.64
N ASN A 77 -35.77 18.64 -30.13
CA ASN A 77 -34.39 18.41 -30.57
C ASN A 77 -33.38 18.49 -29.42
N ASN A 78 -33.59 19.39 -28.44
CA ASN A 78 -32.69 19.54 -27.30
C ASN A 78 -32.73 18.33 -26.34
N GLN A 79 -33.89 17.70 -26.18
CA GLN A 79 -34.06 16.54 -25.31
C GLN A 79 -33.38 15.30 -25.89
N ILE A 80 -33.49 15.10 -27.22
CA ILE A 80 -32.79 14.05 -27.97
C ILE A 80 -31.28 14.26 -27.90
N ILE A 81 -30.80 15.50 -28.04
CA ILE A 81 -29.36 15.83 -27.92
C ILE A 81 -28.85 15.53 -26.51
N HIS A 82 -29.61 15.86 -25.47
CA HIS A 82 -29.22 15.58 -24.08
C HIS A 82 -29.13 14.06 -23.78
N GLU A 83 -30.10 13.27 -24.24
CA GLU A 83 -30.07 11.80 -24.11
C GLU A 83 -28.93 11.16 -24.90
N ALA A 84 -28.64 11.67 -26.10
CA ALA A 84 -27.53 11.19 -26.92
C ALA A 84 -26.18 11.46 -26.25
N VAL A 85 -26.00 12.66 -25.69
CA VAL A 85 -24.76 13.05 -24.99
C VAL A 85 -24.55 12.23 -23.72
N THR A 86 -25.60 12.01 -22.93
CA THR A 86 -25.52 11.20 -21.70
C THR A 86 -25.27 9.72 -22.02
N SER A 87 -25.89 9.19 -23.07
CA SER A 87 -25.63 7.82 -23.55
C SER A 87 -24.20 7.64 -24.05
N ALA A 88 -23.69 8.59 -24.83
CA ALA A 88 -22.31 8.57 -25.31
C ALA A 88 -21.29 8.66 -24.16
N LEU A 89 -21.53 9.51 -23.17
CA LEU A 89 -20.68 9.63 -21.99
C LEU A 89 -20.67 8.33 -21.17
N ASN A 90 -21.83 7.68 -21.00
CA ASN A 90 -21.93 6.40 -20.32
C ASN A 90 -21.22 5.27 -21.10
N GLN A 91 -21.29 5.28 -22.43
CA GLN A 91 -20.55 4.33 -23.26
C GLN A 91 -19.04 4.56 -23.14
N GLN A 92 -18.58 5.80 -23.18
CA GLN A 92 -17.17 6.14 -23.00
C GLN A 92 -16.65 5.71 -21.62
N LYS A 93 -17.45 5.90 -20.56
CA LYS A 93 -17.10 5.46 -19.22
C LYS A 93 -16.95 3.94 -19.14
N LYS A 94 -17.86 3.19 -19.76
CA LYS A 94 -17.77 1.73 -19.85
C LYS A 94 -16.53 1.25 -20.60
N VAL A 95 -16.15 1.94 -21.69
CA VAL A 95 -14.93 1.61 -22.44
C VAL A 95 -13.70 1.80 -21.54
N TYR A 96 -13.60 2.94 -20.87
CA TYR A 96 -12.47 3.23 -19.98
C TYR A 96 -12.41 2.26 -18.78
N GLU A 97 -13.55 1.90 -18.20
CA GLU A 97 -13.63 0.90 -17.13
C GLU A 97 -13.18 -0.49 -17.63
N ASN A 98 -13.58 -0.90 -18.83
CA ASN A 98 -13.15 -2.17 -19.42
C ASN A 98 -11.65 -2.18 -19.74
N GLU A 99 -11.11 -1.10 -20.28
CA GLU A 99 -9.66 -0.95 -20.52
C GLU A 99 -8.89 -1.08 -19.20
N ARG A 100 -9.36 -0.40 -18.15
CA ARG A 100 -8.73 -0.47 -16.83
C ARG A 100 -8.79 -1.87 -16.21
N ILE A 101 -9.89 -2.59 -16.40
CA ILE A 101 -10.03 -3.98 -15.95
C ILE A 101 -9.05 -4.87 -16.70
N GLN A 102 -8.94 -4.73 -18.02
CA GLN A 102 -7.99 -5.51 -18.82
C GLN A 102 -6.53 -5.26 -18.41
N GLU A 103 -6.14 -4.02 -18.12
CA GLU A 103 -4.81 -3.70 -17.59
C GLU A 103 -4.55 -4.40 -16.26
N LEU A 104 -5.54 -4.41 -15.35
CA LEU A 104 -5.41 -5.04 -14.04
C LEU A 104 -5.33 -6.58 -14.15
N GLU A 105 -6.09 -7.19 -15.05
CA GLU A 105 -6.04 -8.63 -15.32
C GLU A 105 -4.67 -9.05 -15.86
N GLN A 106 -4.10 -8.26 -16.78
CA GLN A 106 -2.75 -8.49 -17.29
C GLN A 106 -1.70 -8.39 -16.18
N LEU A 107 -1.74 -7.33 -15.37
CA LEU A 107 -0.82 -7.17 -14.24
C LEU A 107 -0.93 -8.30 -13.22
N LEU A 108 -2.15 -8.77 -12.94
CA LEU A 108 -2.38 -9.93 -12.07
C LEU A 108 -1.77 -11.20 -12.66
N SER A 109 -1.97 -11.45 -13.96
CA SER A 109 -1.38 -12.61 -14.63
C SER A 109 0.16 -12.60 -14.59
N GLU A 110 0.78 -11.44 -14.81
CA GLU A 110 2.24 -11.30 -14.75
C GLU A 110 2.77 -11.50 -13.32
N ALA A 111 2.04 -11.02 -12.31
CA ALA A 111 2.41 -11.19 -10.92
C ALA A 111 2.38 -12.69 -10.53
N LEU A 112 1.33 -13.41 -10.93
CA LEU A 112 1.20 -14.85 -10.68
C LEU A 112 2.31 -15.65 -11.40
N GLU A 113 2.65 -15.30 -12.63
CA GLU A 113 3.75 -15.96 -13.36
C GLU A 113 5.10 -15.75 -12.65
N ARG A 114 5.36 -14.53 -12.17
CA ARG A 114 6.58 -14.23 -11.39
C ARG A 114 6.62 -15.01 -10.08
N GLU A 115 5.49 -15.11 -9.37
CA GLU A 115 5.38 -15.88 -8.13
C GLU A 115 5.68 -17.36 -8.36
N GLN A 116 5.07 -17.98 -9.38
CA GLN A 116 5.34 -19.38 -9.74
C GLN A 116 6.81 -19.62 -10.10
N LYS A 117 7.44 -18.70 -10.83
CA LYS A 117 8.86 -18.82 -11.19
C LYS A 117 9.76 -18.72 -9.96
N LEU A 118 9.42 -17.85 -9.01
CA LEU A 118 10.15 -17.74 -7.74
C LEU A 118 10.01 -19.01 -6.90
N GLU A 119 8.82 -19.58 -6.80
CA GLU A 119 8.60 -20.85 -6.11
C GLU A 119 9.42 -21.98 -6.73
N GLN A 120 9.46 -22.07 -8.07
CA GLN A 120 10.28 -23.05 -8.76
C GLN A 120 11.78 -22.89 -8.47
N LEU A 121 12.30 -21.66 -8.49
CA LEU A 121 13.70 -21.37 -8.18
C LEU A 121 14.03 -21.71 -6.73
N LEU A 122 13.14 -21.39 -5.80
CA LEU A 122 13.31 -21.70 -4.38
C LEU A 122 13.34 -23.22 -4.15
N HIS A 123 12.45 -23.96 -4.81
CA HIS A 123 12.43 -25.41 -4.78
C HIS A 123 13.73 -26.03 -5.34
N GLN A 124 14.24 -25.51 -6.47
CA GLN A 124 15.53 -25.96 -7.01
C GLN A 124 16.69 -25.68 -6.05
N GLN A 125 16.71 -24.51 -5.42
CA GLN A 125 17.74 -24.16 -4.43
C GLN A 125 17.72 -25.11 -3.22
N GLN A 126 16.53 -25.45 -2.73
CA GLN A 126 16.37 -26.41 -1.63
C GLN A 126 16.90 -27.81 -2.01
N HIS A 127 16.61 -28.30 -3.21
CA HIS A 127 17.15 -29.58 -3.69
C HIS A 127 18.67 -29.57 -3.79
N LEU A 128 19.26 -28.51 -4.32
CA LEU A 128 20.72 -28.37 -4.38
C LEU A 128 21.34 -28.35 -2.98
N HIS A 129 20.73 -27.62 -2.04
CA HIS A 129 21.20 -27.58 -0.66
C HIS A 129 21.15 -28.96 0.01
N LEU A 130 20.04 -29.67 -0.14
CA LEU A 130 19.86 -31.02 0.42
C LEU A 130 20.81 -32.05 -0.21
N ASN A 131 21.06 -31.95 -1.52
CA ASN A 131 22.02 -32.84 -2.19
C ASN A 131 23.45 -32.58 -1.70
N ASN A 132 23.87 -31.31 -1.63
CA ASN A 132 25.18 -30.95 -1.10
C ASN A 132 25.35 -31.40 0.35
N GLN A 133 24.30 -31.31 1.17
CA GLN A 133 24.34 -31.80 2.55
C GLN A 133 24.51 -33.32 2.61
N LYS A 134 23.80 -34.07 1.75
CA LYS A 134 23.96 -35.53 1.66
C LYS A 134 25.36 -35.93 1.22
N GLU A 135 25.92 -35.25 0.21
CA GLU A 135 27.28 -35.51 -0.25
C GLU A 135 28.30 -35.26 0.85
N GLN A 136 28.20 -34.14 1.57
CA GLN A 136 29.06 -33.86 2.72
C GLN A 136 28.94 -34.93 3.82
N THR A 137 27.74 -35.37 4.15
CA THR A 137 27.58 -36.45 5.15
C THR A 137 28.16 -37.78 4.68
N LYS A 138 28.11 -38.07 3.38
CA LYS A 138 28.66 -39.28 2.79
C LYS A 138 30.20 -39.26 2.78
N GLU A 139 30.80 -38.14 2.39
CA GLU A 139 32.25 -37.93 2.46
C GLU A 139 32.75 -38.05 3.91
N VAL A 140 32.02 -37.50 4.88
CA VAL A 140 32.36 -37.65 6.31
C VAL A 140 32.26 -39.11 6.75
N SER A 141 31.26 -39.88 6.31
CA SER A 141 31.19 -41.30 6.66
C SER A 141 32.29 -42.13 5.98
N GLU A 142 32.65 -41.83 4.74
CA GLU A 142 33.71 -42.55 3.99
C GLU A 142 35.10 -42.24 4.59
N THR A 143 35.36 -40.99 4.99
CA THR A 143 36.60 -40.62 5.69
C THR A 143 36.71 -41.20 7.10
N VAL A 144 35.59 -41.47 7.77
CA VAL A 144 35.55 -42.18 9.06
C VAL A 144 35.78 -43.69 8.90
N GLU A 145 35.35 -44.30 7.80
CA GLU A 145 35.61 -45.70 7.50
C GLU A 145 37.04 -45.96 6.97
N GLU A 146 37.68 -44.99 6.30
CA GLU A 146 39.06 -45.10 5.80
C GLU A 146 40.14 -44.68 6.82
N ALA A 147 39.76 -44.05 7.93
CA ALA A 147 40.69 -43.82 9.03
C ALA A 147 41.02 -45.17 9.70
N PRO A 148 42.30 -45.54 9.92
CA PRO A 148 42.60 -46.76 10.65
C PRO A 148 41.93 -46.65 12.01
N VAL A 149 41.12 -47.66 12.38
CA VAL A 149 40.55 -47.82 13.72
C VAL A 149 41.72 -47.91 14.69
N LYS A 150 42.24 -46.77 15.11
CA LYS A 150 43.18 -46.66 16.21
C LYS A 150 42.35 -47.07 17.41
N GLN A 151 42.50 -48.32 17.83
CA GLN A 151 42.11 -48.76 19.15
C GLN A 151 42.70 -47.72 20.12
N LEU A 152 41.84 -46.84 20.63
CA LEU A 152 42.22 -45.94 21.70
C LEU A 152 42.71 -46.84 22.84
N PRO A 153 43.88 -46.55 23.45
CA PRO A 153 44.29 -47.30 24.63
C PRO A 153 43.13 -47.24 25.66
N PRO A 154 42.88 -48.32 26.41
CA PRO A 154 41.84 -48.29 27.44
C PRO A 154 42.07 -47.06 28.32
N LEU A 155 41.02 -46.29 28.54
CA LEU A 155 41.06 -45.09 29.36
C LEU A 155 41.40 -45.53 30.80
N ILE A 156 42.68 -45.53 31.15
CA ILE A 156 43.12 -45.73 32.54
C ILE A 156 42.89 -44.39 33.22
N ILE A 157 41.78 -44.28 33.94
CA ILE A 157 41.52 -43.14 34.81
C ILE A 157 42.41 -43.34 36.03
N ASP A 158 43.45 -42.52 36.15
CA ASP A 158 44.31 -42.49 37.32
C ASP A 158 43.51 -41.85 38.48
N GLU A 159 43.18 -42.64 39.48
CA GLU A 159 42.33 -42.25 40.63
C GLU A 159 42.99 -41.14 41.46
N SER A 160 44.29 -40.91 41.29
CA SER A 160 45.03 -39.78 41.88
C SER A 160 44.67 -38.40 41.29
N LEU A 161 43.90 -38.33 40.21
CA LEU A 161 43.38 -37.07 39.66
C LEU A 161 42.25 -36.46 40.50
N PHE A 162 41.66 -37.21 41.43
CA PHE A 162 40.48 -36.79 42.19
C PHE A 162 40.73 -36.67 43.71
N GLU A 163 41.91 -37.05 44.20
CA GLU A 163 42.29 -36.84 45.60
C GLU A 163 43.13 -35.56 45.74
N ASN A 164 42.48 -34.39 45.72
CA ASN A 164 42.92 -33.16 46.38
C ASN A 164 41.86 -32.05 46.21
N ASP A 165 40.72 -32.22 46.87
CA ASP A 165 39.58 -31.30 46.78
C ASP A 165 39.70 -30.05 47.68
N GLU A 166 40.82 -29.82 48.38
CA GLU A 166 40.90 -28.69 49.32
C GLU A 166 41.71 -27.47 48.85
N GLU A 167 42.49 -27.51 47.76
CA GLU A 167 43.29 -26.34 47.33
C GLU A 167 43.29 -26.00 45.83
N ALA A 168 42.49 -26.67 44.98
CA ALA A 168 42.43 -26.37 43.54
C ALA A 168 41.45 -25.22 43.19
N THR A 169 41.49 -24.11 43.92
CA THR A 169 40.82 -22.89 43.45
C THR A 169 41.61 -22.30 42.27
N ARG A 170 40.93 -22.23 41.11
CA ARG A 170 41.36 -21.61 39.83
C ARG A 170 42.42 -22.37 39.02
N THR A 171 42.00 -23.43 38.35
CA THR A 171 42.65 -23.87 37.11
C THR A 171 42.30 -22.92 35.95
N SER A 172 43.29 -22.68 35.10
CA SER A 172 43.31 -21.71 33.99
C SER A 172 42.21 -21.92 32.92
N TRP A 173 41.52 -23.05 32.97
CA TRP A 173 40.48 -23.43 32.02
C TRP A 173 39.17 -22.62 32.20
N TRP A 174 38.88 -22.17 33.43
CA TRP A 174 37.71 -21.33 33.72
C TRP A 174 37.78 -19.91 33.14
N HIS A 175 38.99 -19.40 32.83
CA HIS A 175 39.16 -18.09 32.21
C HIS A 175 39.00 -18.12 30.68
N PHE A 176 39.00 -19.29 30.06
CA PHE A 176 38.82 -19.43 28.61
C PHE A 176 37.41 -19.09 28.14
N TRP A 177 36.39 -19.44 28.93
CA TRP A 177 34.97 -19.31 28.55
C TRP A 177 34.32 -17.96 28.87
N LYS A 178 35.07 -17.02 29.45
CA LYS A 178 34.53 -15.74 29.93
C LYS A 178 34.83 -14.55 29.03
N LYS A 179 35.28 -14.78 27.80
CA LYS A 179 35.62 -13.73 26.83
C LYS A 179 34.61 -13.67 25.69
#